data_AF-A0A327SM07-F1
#
_entry.id   AF-A0A327SM07-F1
#
_cell.length_a   1.000
_cell.length_b   1.000
_cell.length_c   1.000
_cell.angle_alpha   90.00
_cell.angle_beta   90.00
_cell.angle_gamma   90.00
#
_symmetry.space_group_name_H-M   'P 1'
#
loop_
_entity.id
_entity.type
_entity.pdbx_description
1 polymer ?
#
loop_
_entity_poly.entity_id
_entity_poly.type
_entity_poly.pdbx_seq_one_letter_code
_entity_poly.pdbx_strand_id
1 'polypeptide(L)'
;MKIACSILLFSVIVLFSSSPVFSQNRTTNEKFKECKVVLNGVNFTVDPRIELFHTIEVLQGIPLVNSIELDYKEKIAANFKPFKQHALFAYLDRNPMYEKLFGNKIEGPIWFMLHLTNDFDWRKDVSSPDEKNPQLDSLRILLKDFSMKSNYPKFFNSNSDLYNISLATLAYNLPDFDEKNRLLKYCGEQHGKNIQFNVILNFLGWGNFGPRIYKKDGKELYAVIAPEKIAIRIPTFDIAGLYRLLWHEFAHSFANPAVEKVENQLTPFSYLWEPVKVSMRAQAYSSWDAVVKEQLTEAITCRLAAQKFGEDAAELNNVRYQKGKDWIYLNSLLKALKYYEANRNAYPTLDSFMPKIIESFEEIKQTDIDAWVAESEQIRKPDVAAMPATGDIYDKENILFIVSSDEPDKEADQRLKKFMNEFKNRISSLKDASIVADTTALKMDLSAYNLSVWGTPKGNKFLQKYLPQIPLLIKDDKIIGENIYQGTGYGVLIGWVNPLNDKNIMVIHTAQNPDDLVDFNRIMNGGGNYHIFKNYITVKQGNFNRQSKVWLAK
;
A
#
# COMPACT_ATOMS: atom_id res chain seq x y z
N MET A 1 17.34 45.71 -66.72
CA MET A 1 16.19 46.36 -67.39
C MET A 1 14.93 45.61 -66.96
N LYS A 2 13.92 46.33 -66.45
CA LYS A 2 12.67 45.81 -65.89
C LYS A 2 11.70 45.33 -66.98
N ILE A 3 11.03 44.20 -66.68
CA ILE A 3 9.60 43.86 -66.90
C ILE A 3 9.03 43.83 -68.33
N ALA A 4 8.52 42.64 -68.72
CA ALA A 4 7.20 42.39 -69.33
C ALA A 4 6.91 40.88 -69.16
N CYS A 5 6.12 40.43 -68.18
CA CYS A 5 4.66 40.32 -68.17
C CYS A 5 4.06 39.67 -69.43
N SER A 6 3.70 38.39 -69.33
CA SER A 6 2.73 37.73 -70.22
C SER A 6 2.00 36.65 -69.44
N ILE A 7 0.70 36.89 -69.29
CA ILE A 7 -0.31 36.04 -68.69
C ILE A 7 -0.79 35.07 -69.78
N LEU A 8 -0.85 33.77 -69.49
CA LEU A 8 -1.66 32.84 -70.26
C LEU A 8 -2.23 31.76 -69.34
N LEU A 9 -3.55 31.66 -69.42
CA LEU A 9 -4.46 30.86 -68.61
C LEU A 9 -4.10 29.37 -68.63
N PHE A 10 -4.09 28.73 -67.46
CA PHE A 10 -4.21 27.27 -67.35
C PHE A 10 -5.60 26.91 -66.83
N SER A 11 -6.33 26.16 -67.66
CA SER A 11 -7.64 25.58 -67.42
C SER A 11 -7.63 24.66 -66.21
N VAL A 12 -8.53 24.90 -65.25
CA VAL A 12 -8.80 24.00 -64.12
C VAL A 12 -9.63 22.81 -64.65
N ILE A 13 -9.01 21.63 -64.75
CA ILE A 13 -9.73 20.36 -64.87
C ILE A 13 -9.95 19.85 -63.45
N VAL A 14 -11.19 19.95 -62.97
CA VAL A 14 -11.66 19.29 -61.75
C VAL A 14 -11.82 17.80 -62.05
N LEU A 15 -10.82 17.00 -61.69
CA LEU A 15 -10.97 15.55 -61.61
C LEU A 15 -11.57 15.21 -60.25
N PHE A 16 -12.88 14.91 -60.24
CA PHE A 16 -13.51 14.17 -59.16
C PHE A 16 -12.86 12.78 -59.08
N SER A 17 -11.89 12.61 -58.19
CA SER A 17 -11.44 11.29 -57.76
C SER A 17 -12.42 10.80 -56.70
N SER A 18 -13.40 10.02 -57.15
CA SER A 18 -14.16 9.12 -56.30
C SER A 18 -13.21 8.06 -55.74
N SER A 19 -12.57 8.38 -54.61
CA SER A 19 -11.88 7.38 -53.82
C SER A 19 -12.89 6.31 -53.41
N PRO A 20 -12.65 5.03 -53.72
CA PRO A 20 -13.57 3.98 -53.37
C PRO A 20 -13.61 3.87 -51.85
N VAL A 21 -14.83 3.91 -51.31
CA VAL A 21 -15.15 3.43 -49.98
C VAL A 21 -14.49 2.07 -49.81
N PHE A 22 -13.41 2.01 -49.03
CA PHE A 22 -12.83 0.74 -48.59
C PHE A 22 -13.76 0.13 -47.55
N SER A 23 -14.89 -0.39 -48.03
CA SER A 23 -15.69 -1.37 -47.33
C SER A 23 -14.95 -2.71 -47.43
N GLN A 24 -14.06 -2.94 -46.48
CA GLN A 24 -13.69 -4.29 -46.05
C GLN A 24 -13.67 -4.31 -44.53
N ASN A 25 -14.83 -4.12 -43.91
CA ASN A 25 -15.08 -4.66 -42.58
C ASN A 25 -15.19 -6.19 -42.69
N ARG A 26 -14.06 -6.86 -42.90
CA ARG A 26 -13.91 -8.20 -42.34
C ARG A 26 -13.71 -7.98 -40.85
N THR A 27 -14.82 -7.99 -40.11
CA THR A 27 -14.82 -8.27 -38.66
C THR A 27 -14.16 -9.63 -38.48
N THR A 28 -12.84 -9.62 -38.35
CA THR A 28 -12.16 -10.72 -37.70
C THR A 28 -12.71 -10.71 -36.27
N ASN A 29 -13.39 -11.79 -35.87
CA ASN A 29 -13.83 -12.01 -34.49
C ASN A 29 -12.58 -12.28 -33.64
N GLU A 30 -11.75 -11.25 -33.49
CA GLU A 30 -10.57 -11.30 -32.66
C GLU A 30 -11.02 -11.47 -31.21
N LYS A 31 -10.49 -12.49 -30.54
CA LYS A 31 -10.79 -12.78 -29.14
C LYS A 31 -9.70 -12.17 -28.26
N PHE A 32 -10.04 -11.84 -27.02
CA PHE A 32 -9.06 -11.41 -26.03
C PHE A 32 -8.01 -12.48 -25.79
N LYS A 33 -6.73 -12.10 -25.92
CA LYS A 33 -5.58 -12.90 -25.51
C LYS A 33 -5.48 -12.90 -23.98
N GLU A 34 -5.27 -14.07 -23.39
CA GLU A 34 -5.03 -14.18 -21.95
C GLU A 34 -3.67 -13.56 -21.59
N CYS A 35 -3.66 -12.66 -20.60
CA CYS A 35 -2.45 -12.07 -20.02
C CYS A 35 -2.39 -12.50 -18.55
N LYS A 36 -1.53 -13.49 -18.27
CA LYS A 36 -1.54 -14.21 -17.00
C LYS A 36 -0.17 -14.73 -16.57
N VAL A 37 0.12 -14.64 -15.28
CA VAL A 37 1.20 -15.34 -14.59
C VAL A 37 0.61 -16.10 -13.40
N VAL A 38 1.13 -17.28 -13.07
CA VAL A 38 0.67 -18.06 -11.91
C VAL A 38 1.80 -18.24 -10.92
N LEU A 39 1.58 -17.85 -9.66
CA LEU A 39 2.51 -18.08 -8.55
C LEU A 39 1.81 -18.91 -7.47
N ASN A 40 2.33 -20.12 -7.20
CA ASN A 40 1.85 -21.03 -6.15
C ASN A 40 0.31 -21.12 -6.06
N GLY A 41 -0.35 -21.26 -7.22
CA GLY A 41 -1.80 -21.45 -7.32
C GLY A 41 -2.63 -20.16 -7.20
N VAL A 42 -2.01 -18.98 -7.28
CA VAL A 42 -2.65 -17.66 -7.43
C VAL A 42 -2.47 -17.16 -8.86
N ASN A 43 -3.57 -16.76 -9.50
CA ASN A 43 -3.57 -16.23 -10.87
C ASN A 43 -3.36 -14.71 -10.82
N PHE A 44 -2.27 -14.20 -11.38
CA PHE A 44 -2.07 -12.77 -11.61
C PHE A 44 -2.44 -12.44 -13.06
N THR A 45 -3.41 -11.55 -13.28
CA THR A 45 -3.98 -11.31 -14.61
C THR A 45 -4.23 -9.83 -14.89
N VAL A 46 -4.29 -9.45 -16.16
CA VAL A 46 -5.00 -8.25 -16.62
C VAL A 46 -6.33 -8.68 -17.21
N ASP A 47 -7.43 -8.18 -16.66
CA ASP A 47 -8.78 -8.58 -17.08
C ASP A 47 -9.29 -7.65 -18.20
N PRO A 48 -9.60 -8.17 -19.41
CA PRO A 48 -10.01 -7.34 -20.53
C PRO A 48 -11.37 -6.66 -20.35
N ARG A 49 -12.26 -7.20 -19.49
CA ARG A 49 -13.59 -6.63 -19.23
C ARG A 49 -13.45 -5.38 -18.36
N ILE A 50 -12.68 -5.51 -17.26
CA ILE A 50 -12.35 -4.40 -16.37
C ILE A 50 -11.57 -3.33 -17.13
N GLU A 51 -10.64 -3.74 -17.99
CA GLU A 51 -9.84 -2.79 -18.76
C GLU A 51 -10.65 -2.04 -19.85
N LEU A 52 -11.61 -2.71 -20.50
CA LEU A 52 -12.59 -2.01 -21.34
C LEU A 52 -13.40 -1.01 -20.51
N PHE A 53 -13.87 -1.42 -19.34
CA PHE A 53 -14.68 -0.54 -18.49
C PHE A 53 -13.91 0.75 -18.15
N HIS A 54 -12.66 0.65 -17.70
CA HIS A 54 -11.84 1.83 -17.43
C HIS A 54 -11.45 2.62 -18.69
N THR A 55 -11.34 1.96 -19.85
CA THR A 55 -11.22 2.67 -21.13
C THR A 55 -12.43 3.58 -21.37
N ILE A 56 -13.65 3.12 -21.06
CA ILE A 56 -14.85 3.95 -21.18
C ILE A 56 -14.81 5.14 -20.21
N GLU A 57 -14.31 4.95 -18.99
CA GLU A 57 -14.11 6.04 -18.04
C GLU A 57 -13.13 7.09 -18.53
N VAL A 58 -12.00 6.67 -19.10
CA VAL A 58 -11.03 7.59 -19.74
C VAL A 58 -11.71 8.41 -20.84
N LEU A 59 -12.51 7.77 -21.69
CA LEU A 59 -13.18 8.44 -22.80
C LEU A 59 -14.30 9.39 -22.36
N GLN A 60 -14.93 9.11 -21.22
CA GLN A 60 -15.96 9.94 -20.59
C GLN A 60 -15.40 11.02 -19.66
N GLY A 61 -14.10 10.94 -19.30
CA GLY A 61 -13.49 11.87 -18.35
C GLY A 61 -13.97 11.66 -16.91
N ILE A 62 -14.29 10.42 -16.52
CA ILE A 62 -14.70 10.09 -15.16
C ILE A 62 -13.45 10.08 -14.26
N PRO A 63 -13.44 10.80 -13.12
CA PRO A 63 -12.26 10.96 -12.26
C PRO A 63 -12.02 9.74 -11.33
N LEU A 64 -12.23 8.53 -11.84
CA LEU A 64 -12.01 7.25 -11.13
C LEU A 64 -11.00 6.35 -11.86
N VAL A 65 -10.22 6.96 -12.75
CA VAL A 65 -8.99 6.41 -13.32
C VAL A 65 -7.81 6.85 -12.44
N ASN A 66 -6.81 5.98 -12.23
CA ASN A 66 -5.65 6.30 -11.41
C ASN A 66 -4.88 7.53 -11.92
N SER A 67 -4.07 8.15 -11.06
CA SER A 67 -3.27 9.34 -11.37
C SER A 67 -1.96 9.05 -12.11
N ILE A 68 -1.66 7.78 -12.38
CA ILE A 68 -0.38 7.40 -12.99
C ILE A 68 -0.32 7.89 -14.43
N GLU A 69 0.75 8.59 -14.77
CA GLU A 69 1.02 9.03 -16.13
C GLU A 69 1.42 7.82 -16.98
N LEU A 70 0.59 7.51 -17.97
CA LEU A 70 0.83 6.42 -18.91
C LEU A 70 0.47 6.92 -20.30
N ASP A 71 1.43 6.89 -21.24
CA ASP A 71 1.18 7.06 -22.68
C ASP A 71 0.04 6.14 -23.17
N TYR A 72 -0.20 5.05 -22.44
CA TYR A 72 -1.31 4.14 -22.65
C TYR A 72 -2.69 4.84 -22.60
N LYS A 73 -2.91 5.82 -21.70
CA LYS A 73 -4.16 6.60 -21.63
C LYS A 73 -4.34 7.49 -22.86
N GLU A 74 -3.27 8.09 -23.35
CA GLU A 74 -3.29 8.87 -24.58
C GLU A 74 -3.54 7.97 -25.80
N LYS A 75 -2.92 6.79 -25.84
CA LYS A 75 -3.14 5.76 -26.86
C LYS A 75 -4.61 5.33 -26.90
N ILE A 76 -5.26 5.16 -25.75
CA ILE A 76 -6.70 4.91 -25.65
C ILE A 76 -7.49 6.06 -26.27
N ALA A 77 -7.26 7.28 -25.81
CA ALA A 77 -7.99 8.46 -26.27
C ALA A 77 -7.86 8.66 -27.78
N ALA A 78 -6.67 8.44 -28.35
CA ALA A 78 -6.41 8.54 -29.78
C ALA A 78 -7.11 7.42 -30.56
N ASN A 79 -6.97 6.16 -30.14
CA ASN A 79 -7.51 5.00 -30.84
C ASN A 79 -9.05 5.03 -30.89
N PHE A 80 -9.70 5.43 -29.80
CA PHE A 80 -11.16 5.40 -29.70
C PHE A 80 -11.83 6.75 -29.96
N LYS A 81 -11.08 7.79 -30.36
CA LYS A 81 -11.64 9.09 -30.79
C LYS A 81 -12.76 8.96 -31.82
N PRO A 82 -12.70 8.09 -32.84
CA PRO A 82 -13.78 7.92 -33.82
C PRO A 82 -15.10 7.40 -33.23
N PHE A 83 -15.05 6.76 -32.05
CA PHE A 83 -16.20 6.12 -31.42
C PHE A 83 -16.89 6.99 -30.35
N LYS A 84 -16.48 8.26 -30.15
CA LYS A 84 -17.07 9.16 -29.14
C LYS A 84 -18.59 9.36 -29.26
N GLN A 85 -19.15 9.14 -30.45
CA GLN A 85 -20.60 9.23 -30.71
C GLN A 85 -21.32 7.87 -30.61
N HIS A 86 -20.66 6.84 -30.07
CA HIS A 86 -21.29 5.54 -29.84
C HIS A 86 -22.46 5.66 -28.86
N ALA A 87 -23.54 4.90 -29.08
CA ALA A 87 -24.76 4.95 -28.26
C ALA A 87 -24.53 4.70 -26.76
N LEU A 88 -23.45 3.98 -26.42
CA LEU A 88 -22.96 3.78 -25.05
C LEU A 88 -22.77 5.12 -24.31
N PHE A 89 -22.18 6.12 -24.95
CA PHE A 89 -21.87 7.39 -24.29
C PHE A 89 -23.12 8.22 -24.02
N ALA A 90 -24.03 8.30 -24.99
CA ALA A 90 -25.34 8.92 -24.78
C ALA A 90 -26.18 8.20 -23.71
N TYR A 91 -25.99 6.88 -23.56
CA TYR A 91 -26.62 6.11 -22.48
C TYR A 91 -26.04 6.47 -21.11
N LEU A 92 -24.71 6.62 -21.00
CA LEU A 92 -24.02 7.00 -19.76
C LEU A 92 -24.33 8.45 -19.36
N ASP A 93 -24.52 9.37 -20.30
CA ASP A 93 -24.96 10.74 -20.01
C ASP A 93 -26.33 10.76 -19.31
N ARG A 94 -27.25 9.87 -19.71
CA ARG A 94 -28.60 9.74 -19.12
C ARG A 94 -28.65 8.85 -17.89
N ASN A 95 -27.63 8.02 -17.73
CA ASN A 95 -27.48 7.08 -16.62
C ASN A 95 -26.07 7.16 -16.08
N PRO A 96 -25.76 8.20 -15.29
CA PRO A 96 -24.44 8.39 -14.71
C PRO A 96 -23.97 7.11 -14.04
N MET A 97 -22.77 6.68 -14.43
CA MET A 97 -22.22 5.36 -14.14
C MET A 97 -22.28 5.04 -12.65
N TYR A 98 -21.65 5.86 -11.80
CA TYR A 98 -21.56 5.56 -10.38
C TYR A 98 -22.83 5.92 -9.60
N GLU A 99 -23.42 7.08 -9.86
CA GLU A 99 -24.59 7.55 -9.10
C GLU A 99 -25.84 6.71 -9.39
N LYS A 100 -26.16 6.50 -10.67
CA LYS A 100 -27.42 5.88 -11.08
C LYS A 100 -27.31 4.38 -11.34
N LEU A 101 -26.25 3.93 -12.04
CA LEU A 101 -26.13 2.50 -12.38
C LEU A 101 -25.63 1.68 -11.18
N PHE A 102 -24.67 2.21 -10.42
CA PHE A 102 -24.06 1.50 -9.28
C PHE A 102 -24.42 2.05 -7.90
N GLY A 103 -25.30 3.07 -7.80
CA GLY A 103 -25.84 3.54 -6.53
C GLY A 103 -24.78 4.07 -5.55
N ASN A 104 -23.80 4.82 -6.06
CA ASN A 104 -22.64 5.35 -5.35
C ASN A 104 -21.66 4.29 -4.79
N LYS A 105 -21.75 3.04 -5.27
CA LYS A 105 -20.80 1.98 -4.95
C LYS A 105 -19.64 1.98 -5.95
N ILE A 106 -18.47 2.42 -5.51
CA ILE A 106 -17.27 2.55 -6.35
C ILE A 106 -16.77 1.18 -6.82
N GLU A 107 -16.98 0.14 -6.01
CA GLU A 107 -16.63 -1.25 -6.33
C GLU A 107 -17.64 -1.93 -7.27
N GLY A 108 -18.85 -1.37 -7.41
CA GLY A 108 -19.96 -1.94 -8.18
C GLY A 108 -19.58 -2.38 -9.61
N PRO A 109 -18.86 -1.55 -10.40
CA PRO A 109 -18.39 -1.94 -11.72
C PRO A 109 -17.52 -3.20 -11.76
N ILE A 110 -16.60 -3.35 -10.80
CA ILE A 110 -15.71 -4.52 -10.75
C ILE A 110 -16.53 -5.77 -10.52
N TRP A 111 -17.45 -5.73 -9.55
CA TRP A 111 -18.39 -6.81 -9.30
C TRP A 111 -19.20 -7.16 -10.56
N PHE A 112 -19.77 -6.15 -11.22
CA PHE A 112 -20.53 -6.33 -12.45
C PHE A 112 -19.69 -6.97 -13.56
N MET A 113 -18.48 -6.48 -13.83
CA MET A 113 -17.57 -7.05 -14.85
C MET A 113 -17.22 -8.51 -14.58
N LEU A 114 -16.96 -8.88 -13.32
CA LEU A 114 -16.58 -10.25 -12.96
C LEU A 114 -17.73 -11.27 -13.14
N HIS A 115 -18.98 -10.82 -13.21
CA HIS A 115 -20.16 -11.63 -13.52
C HIS A 115 -20.45 -11.77 -15.03
N LEU A 116 -19.64 -11.15 -15.89
CA LEU A 116 -19.76 -11.27 -17.34
C LEU A 116 -18.75 -12.28 -17.90
N THR A 117 -18.99 -12.79 -19.10
CA THR A 117 -17.97 -13.50 -19.89
C THR A 117 -17.12 -12.50 -20.67
N ASN A 118 -16.06 -12.96 -21.32
CA ASN A 118 -15.26 -12.12 -22.22
C ASN A 118 -16.05 -11.63 -23.46
N ASP A 119 -17.19 -12.25 -23.75
CA ASP A 119 -18.12 -11.80 -24.80
C ASP A 119 -19.21 -10.85 -24.24
N PHE A 120 -19.04 -10.39 -22.99
CA PHE A 120 -19.99 -9.55 -22.25
C PHE A 120 -21.38 -10.17 -22.11
N ASP A 121 -21.49 -11.49 -22.13
CA ASP A 121 -22.74 -12.18 -21.75
C ASP A 121 -22.70 -12.56 -20.27
N TRP A 122 -23.85 -12.61 -19.60
CA TRP A 122 -23.93 -13.06 -18.22
C TRP A 122 -23.33 -14.46 -18.07
N ARG A 123 -22.48 -14.63 -17.06
CA ARG A 123 -21.94 -15.94 -16.70
C ARG A 123 -23.08 -16.87 -16.27
N LYS A 124 -23.06 -18.10 -16.77
CA LYS A 124 -24.08 -19.12 -16.45
C LYS A 124 -23.72 -19.96 -15.21
N ASP A 125 -22.46 -19.89 -14.78
CA ASP A 125 -21.94 -20.65 -13.64
C ASP A 125 -22.12 -19.94 -12.29
N VAL A 126 -22.58 -18.69 -12.31
CA VAL A 126 -22.79 -17.83 -11.14
C VAL A 126 -24.12 -17.09 -11.28
N SER A 127 -24.85 -16.92 -10.18
CA SER A 127 -26.03 -16.05 -10.16
C SER A 127 -25.59 -14.62 -9.88
N SER A 128 -26.13 -13.64 -10.62
CA SER A 128 -25.96 -12.22 -10.34
C SER A 128 -27.31 -11.54 -10.14
N PRO A 129 -27.53 -10.76 -9.07
CA PRO A 129 -28.74 -9.94 -8.95
C PRO A 129 -28.84 -8.89 -10.06
N ASP A 130 -27.69 -8.48 -10.62
CA ASP A 130 -27.60 -7.47 -11.68
C ASP A 130 -28.20 -7.95 -13.01
N GLU A 131 -28.33 -9.26 -13.22
CA GLU A 131 -28.98 -9.84 -14.42
C GLU A 131 -30.44 -9.37 -14.55
N LYS A 132 -31.10 -9.11 -13.43
CA LYS A 132 -32.49 -8.64 -13.39
C LYS A 132 -32.62 -7.13 -13.45
N ASN A 133 -31.51 -6.39 -13.47
CA ASN A 133 -31.50 -4.93 -13.54
C ASN A 133 -31.47 -4.49 -15.02
N PRO A 134 -32.56 -3.93 -15.58
CA PRO A 134 -32.60 -3.57 -17.00
C PRO A 134 -31.57 -2.51 -17.39
N GLN A 135 -31.18 -1.63 -16.47
CA GLN A 135 -30.13 -0.65 -16.73
C GLN A 135 -28.75 -1.31 -16.85
N LEU A 136 -28.40 -2.22 -15.95
CA LEU A 136 -27.12 -2.93 -16.01
C LEU A 136 -27.07 -3.90 -17.20
N ASP A 137 -28.18 -4.55 -17.55
CA ASP A 137 -28.25 -5.37 -18.77
C ASP A 137 -28.11 -4.52 -20.06
N SER A 138 -28.72 -3.32 -20.08
CA SER A 138 -28.53 -2.37 -21.19
C SER A 138 -27.07 -1.92 -21.29
N LEU A 139 -26.42 -1.61 -20.16
CA LEU A 139 -24.99 -1.27 -20.11
C LEU A 139 -24.14 -2.40 -20.69
N ARG A 140 -24.38 -3.65 -20.27
CA ARG A 140 -23.68 -4.84 -20.76
C ARG A 140 -23.80 -4.99 -22.28
N ILE A 141 -25.01 -4.84 -22.82
CA ILE A 141 -25.26 -4.93 -24.27
C ILE A 141 -24.52 -3.82 -25.02
N LEU A 142 -24.50 -2.59 -24.48
CA LEU A 142 -23.81 -1.46 -25.08
C LEU A 142 -22.28 -1.59 -25.00
N LEU A 143 -21.74 -2.19 -23.94
CA LEU A 143 -20.32 -2.56 -23.84
C LEU A 143 -19.93 -3.61 -24.87
N LYS A 144 -20.78 -4.63 -25.07
CA LYS A 144 -20.60 -5.65 -26.11
C LYS A 144 -20.57 -5.01 -27.51
N ASP A 145 -21.55 -4.17 -27.82
CA ASP A 145 -21.66 -3.48 -29.11
C ASP A 145 -20.45 -2.55 -29.35
N PHE A 146 -20.03 -1.79 -28.32
CA PHE A 146 -18.84 -0.95 -28.40
C PHE A 146 -17.59 -1.78 -28.65
N SER A 147 -17.39 -2.87 -27.90
CA SER A 147 -16.23 -3.77 -28.04
C SER A 147 -16.12 -4.30 -29.48
N MET A 148 -17.25 -4.73 -30.06
CA MET A 148 -17.31 -5.23 -31.44
C MET A 148 -17.04 -4.14 -32.47
N LYS A 149 -17.77 -3.01 -32.40
CA LYS A 149 -17.67 -1.93 -33.41
C LYS A 149 -16.31 -1.22 -33.38
N SER A 150 -15.70 -1.12 -32.21
CA SER A 150 -14.39 -0.50 -32.03
C SER A 150 -13.21 -1.47 -32.22
N ASN A 151 -13.50 -2.77 -32.42
CA ASN A 151 -12.51 -3.83 -32.43
C ASN A 151 -11.59 -3.78 -31.18
N TYR A 152 -12.21 -3.63 -30.01
CA TYR A 152 -11.50 -3.52 -28.74
C TYR A 152 -10.59 -4.72 -28.44
N PRO A 153 -10.96 -5.99 -28.74
CA PRO A 153 -10.05 -7.12 -28.57
C PRO A 153 -8.72 -6.94 -29.30
N LYS A 154 -8.72 -6.42 -30.53
CA LYS A 154 -7.48 -6.09 -31.27
C LYS A 154 -6.65 -5.05 -30.55
N PHE A 155 -7.29 -4.00 -30.04
CA PHE A 155 -6.61 -2.97 -29.26
C PHE A 155 -5.97 -3.58 -28.00
N PHE A 156 -6.72 -4.32 -27.19
CA PHE A 156 -6.22 -4.99 -25.99
C PHE A 156 -5.03 -5.90 -26.32
N ASN A 157 -5.19 -6.76 -27.33
CA ASN A 157 -4.14 -7.70 -27.75
C ASN A 157 -2.86 -7.01 -28.21
N SER A 158 -2.98 -5.85 -28.88
CA SER A 158 -1.84 -5.01 -29.30
C SER A 158 -1.05 -4.42 -28.13
N ASN A 159 -1.58 -4.46 -26.91
CA ASN A 159 -0.91 -4.02 -25.68
C ASN A 159 -0.45 -5.20 -24.81
N SER A 160 -0.56 -6.45 -25.28
CA SER A 160 -0.26 -7.63 -24.47
C SER A 160 1.19 -7.68 -23.96
N ASP A 161 2.15 -7.12 -24.67
CA ASP A 161 3.54 -7.05 -24.20
C ASP A 161 3.68 -6.15 -22.95
N LEU A 162 2.97 -5.01 -22.91
CA LEU A 162 2.91 -4.14 -21.74
C LEU A 162 2.29 -4.85 -20.54
N TYR A 163 1.19 -5.57 -20.75
CA TYR A 163 0.54 -6.33 -19.67
C TYR A 163 1.44 -7.45 -19.17
N ASN A 164 2.03 -8.23 -20.08
CA ASN A 164 2.87 -9.37 -19.72
C ASN A 164 4.16 -8.93 -19.00
N ILE A 165 4.82 -7.86 -19.45
CA ILE A 165 6.01 -7.36 -18.74
C ILE A 165 5.66 -6.78 -17.36
N SER A 166 4.48 -6.16 -17.22
CA SER A 166 3.99 -5.66 -15.93
C SER A 166 3.72 -6.82 -14.95
N LEU A 167 3.03 -7.87 -15.42
CA LEU A 167 2.77 -9.08 -14.64
C LEU A 167 4.05 -9.83 -14.28
N ALA A 168 4.99 -9.96 -15.23
CA ALA A 168 6.28 -10.61 -14.99
C ALA A 168 7.12 -9.83 -13.97
N THR A 169 7.15 -8.50 -14.06
CA THR A 169 7.86 -7.64 -13.10
C THR A 169 7.24 -7.73 -11.71
N LEU A 170 5.91 -7.71 -11.63
CA LEU A 170 5.19 -7.91 -10.37
C LEU A 170 5.55 -9.26 -9.75
N ALA A 171 5.47 -10.33 -10.54
CA ALA A 171 5.77 -11.69 -10.09
C ALA A 171 7.23 -11.85 -9.64
N TYR A 172 8.18 -11.27 -10.37
CA TYR A 172 9.61 -11.31 -10.04
C TYR A 172 9.91 -10.69 -8.67
N ASN A 173 9.19 -9.63 -8.30
CA ASN A 173 9.37 -8.94 -7.02
C ASN A 173 8.65 -9.61 -5.84
N LEU A 174 8.06 -10.80 -6.04
CA LEU A 174 7.39 -11.59 -5.00
C LEU A 174 8.16 -12.91 -4.74
N PRO A 175 9.41 -12.85 -4.22
CA PRO A 175 10.14 -14.07 -3.91
C PRO A 175 9.43 -14.86 -2.81
N ASP A 176 9.51 -16.19 -2.90
CA ASP A 176 8.93 -17.13 -1.95
C ASP A 176 7.44 -16.85 -1.65
N PHE A 177 6.69 -16.49 -2.69
CA PHE A 177 5.27 -16.18 -2.61
C PHE A 177 4.45 -17.44 -2.38
N ASP A 178 3.89 -17.63 -1.17
CA ASP A 178 3.03 -18.77 -0.84
C ASP A 178 1.77 -18.34 -0.06
N GLU A 179 1.26 -17.17 -0.40
CA GLU A 179 0.27 -16.47 0.45
C GLU A 179 -1.11 -17.14 0.43
N LYS A 180 -1.45 -17.84 -0.67
CA LYS A 180 -2.64 -18.69 -0.72
C LYS A 180 -2.60 -19.76 0.36
N ASN A 181 -1.53 -20.54 0.43
CA ASN A 181 -1.43 -21.63 1.40
C ASN A 181 -1.28 -21.08 2.82
N ARG A 182 -0.54 -19.97 3.00
CA ARG A 182 -0.44 -19.29 4.29
C ARG A 182 -1.81 -18.90 4.83
N LEU A 183 -2.63 -18.22 4.04
CA LEU A 183 -3.98 -17.81 4.46
C LEU A 183 -4.89 -19.01 4.70
N LEU A 184 -4.93 -19.99 3.79
CA LEU A 184 -5.77 -21.19 3.96
C LEU A 184 -5.40 -21.96 5.24
N LYS A 185 -4.10 -22.17 5.49
CA LYS A 185 -3.59 -22.80 6.71
C LYS A 185 -3.94 -21.98 7.95
N TYR A 186 -3.83 -20.66 7.86
CA TYR A 186 -4.17 -19.75 8.96
C TYR A 186 -5.65 -19.87 9.31
N CYS A 187 -6.56 -19.76 8.35
CA CYS A 187 -8.00 -19.82 8.59
C CYS A 187 -8.52 -21.25 8.84
N GLY A 188 -7.70 -22.28 8.62
CA GLY A 188 -8.06 -23.68 8.80
C GLY A 188 -8.97 -24.23 7.70
N GLU A 189 -8.94 -23.64 6.51
CA GLU A 189 -9.70 -24.09 5.36
C GLU A 189 -8.95 -25.25 4.68
N GLN A 190 -9.43 -26.48 4.89
CA GLN A 190 -8.83 -27.70 4.33
C GLN A 190 -9.45 -28.05 2.98
N HIS A 191 -8.84 -27.61 1.86
CA HIS A 191 -9.11 -28.03 0.46
C HIS A 191 -10.58 -28.28 0.04
N GLY A 192 -11.54 -27.79 0.82
CA GLY A 192 -12.95 -28.11 0.71
C GLY A 192 -13.56 -27.10 -0.22
N LYS A 193 -13.72 -27.50 -1.48
CA LYS A 193 -14.22 -26.73 -2.64
C LYS A 193 -13.09 -26.08 -3.46
N ASN A 194 -13.33 -25.96 -4.76
CA ASN A 194 -12.38 -25.38 -5.72
C ASN A 194 -12.23 -23.87 -5.46
N ILE A 195 -11.29 -23.49 -4.58
CA ILE A 195 -10.99 -22.09 -4.23
C ILE A 195 -9.91 -21.55 -5.17
N GLN A 196 -10.30 -20.58 -6.00
CA GLN A 196 -9.41 -19.86 -6.89
C GLN A 196 -9.00 -18.53 -6.24
N PHE A 197 -7.71 -18.24 -6.24
CA PHE A 197 -7.17 -16.97 -5.81
C PHE A 197 -6.71 -16.22 -7.05
N ASN A 198 -7.21 -15.00 -7.23
CA ASN A 198 -6.97 -14.19 -8.41
C ASN A 198 -6.51 -12.81 -7.97
N VAL A 199 -5.43 -12.31 -8.58
CA VAL A 199 -4.96 -10.95 -8.45
C VAL A 199 -5.14 -10.29 -9.81
N ILE A 200 -5.97 -9.26 -9.88
CA ILE A 200 -6.19 -8.52 -11.13
C ILE A 200 -5.40 -7.22 -11.02
N LEU A 201 -4.46 -7.03 -11.94
CA LEU A 201 -3.80 -5.75 -12.11
C LEU A 201 -4.81 -4.77 -12.73
N ASN A 202 -5.33 -3.85 -11.91
CA ASN A 202 -6.26 -2.81 -12.30
C ASN A 202 -5.51 -1.65 -12.97
N PHE A 203 -5.09 -1.88 -14.22
CA PHE A 203 -4.09 -1.05 -14.91
C PHE A 203 -4.48 0.43 -14.98
N LEU A 204 -5.76 0.71 -15.22
CA LEU A 204 -6.30 2.07 -15.31
C LEU A 204 -7.13 2.49 -14.09
N GLY A 205 -7.76 1.56 -13.39
CA GLY A 205 -8.71 1.91 -12.35
C GLY A 205 -8.05 2.52 -11.11
N TRP A 206 -8.86 3.25 -10.36
CA TRP A 206 -8.52 3.78 -9.04
C TRP A 206 -8.97 2.83 -7.92
N GLY A 207 -8.17 2.73 -6.86
CA GLY A 207 -8.51 1.94 -5.67
C GLY A 207 -8.24 0.44 -5.80
N ASN A 208 -8.34 -0.25 -4.67
CA ASN A 208 -8.17 -1.69 -4.55
C ASN A 208 -9.47 -2.33 -4.06
N PHE A 209 -9.76 -3.55 -4.51
CA PHE A 209 -11.04 -4.21 -4.22
C PHE A 209 -10.88 -5.72 -4.02
N GLY A 210 -11.63 -6.28 -3.07
CA GLY A 210 -11.63 -7.71 -2.75
C GLY A 210 -12.92 -8.45 -3.10
N PRO A 211 -13.36 -8.51 -4.38
CA PRO A 211 -14.59 -9.20 -4.74
C PRO A 211 -14.47 -10.71 -4.53
N ARG A 212 -15.63 -11.34 -4.28
CA ARG A 212 -15.74 -12.78 -4.03
C ARG A 212 -16.93 -13.36 -4.77
N ILE A 213 -16.69 -14.31 -5.64
CA ILE A 213 -17.72 -14.96 -6.43
C ILE A 213 -17.90 -16.39 -5.91
N TYR A 214 -19.09 -16.68 -5.40
CA TYR A 214 -19.47 -18.01 -4.95
C TYR A 214 -20.12 -18.79 -6.11
N LYS A 215 -19.58 -19.97 -6.39
CA LYS A 215 -20.08 -20.91 -7.40
C LYS A 215 -20.72 -22.11 -6.71
N LYS A 216 -21.48 -22.90 -7.47
CA LYS A 216 -22.02 -24.18 -7.00
C LYS A 216 -20.93 -25.08 -6.39
N ASP A 217 -19.78 -25.17 -7.07
CA ASP A 217 -18.69 -26.10 -6.71
C ASP A 217 -17.37 -25.39 -6.33
N GLY A 218 -17.42 -24.18 -5.80
CA GLY A 218 -16.20 -23.42 -5.49
C GLY A 218 -16.43 -21.96 -5.15
N LYS A 219 -15.33 -21.22 -5.02
CA LYS A 219 -15.35 -19.77 -4.90
C LYS A 219 -14.13 -19.17 -5.60
N GLU A 220 -14.30 -17.99 -6.18
CA GLU A 220 -13.24 -17.19 -6.78
C GLU A 220 -13.04 -15.98 -5.86
N LEU A 221 -11.84 -15.88 -5.28
CA LEU A 221 -11.43 -14.79 -4.43
C LEU A 221 -10.54 -13.87 -5.24
N TYR A 222 -10.81 -12.57 -5.20
CA TYR A 222 -10.07 -11.59 -5.98
C TYR A 222 -9.37 -10.57 -5.08
N ALA A 223 -8.20 -10.13 -5.50
CA ALA A 223 -7.59 -8.88 -5.10
C ALA A 223 -7.35 -8.06 -6.36
N VAL A 224 -8.18 -7.06 -6.60
CA VAL A 224 -8.07 -6.14 -7.74
C VAL A 224 -7.21 -4.97 -7.29
N ILE A 225 -5.99 -4.87 -7.82
CA ILE A 225 -4.95 -3.98 -7.31
C ILE A 225 -4.64 -2.86 -8.32
N ALA A 226 -4.78 -1.61 -7.90
CA ALA A 226 -4.37 -0.46 -8.70
C ALA A 226 -2.90 -0.14 -8.46
N PRO A 227 -2.13 0.16 -9.52
CA PRO A 227 -0.75 0.60 -9.34
C PRO A 227 -0.68 1.98 -8.68
N GLU A 228 0.41 2.25 -7.95
CA GLU A 228 0.66 3.53 -7.27
C GLU A 228 1.73 4.40 -7.96
N LYS A 229 2.68 3.76 -8.65
CA LYS A 229 3.83 4.41 -9.28
C LYS A 229 4.17 3.79 -10.63
N ILE A 230 5.00 4.47 -11.41
CA ILE A 230 5.64 3.94 -12.61
C ILE A 230 7.16 3.95 -12.51
N ALA A 231 7.79 2.94 -13.09
CA ALA A 231 9.21 2.93 -13.40
C ALA A 231 9.38 2.55 -14.88
N ILE A 232 10.02 3.42 -15.66
CA ILE A 232 10.28 3.18 -17.09
C ILE A 232 9.00 2.71 -17.83
N ARG A 233 7.91 3.47 -17.66
CA ARG A 233 6.59 3.23 -18.31
C ARG A 233 5.85 1.96 -17.88
N ILE A 234 6.35 1.23 -16.88
CA ILE A 234 5.71 0.03 -16.32
C ILE A 234 5.18 0.35 -14.92
N PRO A 235 3.95 -0.07 -14.56
CA PRO A 235 3.44 0.11 -13.21
C PRO A 235 4.25 -0.66 -12.18
N THR A 236 4.44 -0.06 -11.00
CA THR A 236 5.22 -0.62 -9.89
C THR A 236 4.45 -0.56 -8.58
N PHE A 237 4.82 -1.45 -7.66
CA PHE A 237 4.17 -1.65 -6.37
C PHE A 237 5.19 -1.61 -5.24
N ASP A 238 4.81 -1.03 -4.11
CA ASP A 238 5.51 -1.26 -2.85
C ASP A 238 5.27 -2.72 -2.43
N ILE A 239 6.32 -3.53 -2.40
CA ILE A 239 6.19 -4.98 -2.20
C ILE A 239 5.66 -5.32 -0.80
N ALA A 240 6.12 -4.63 0.24
CA ALA A 240 5.60 -4.83 1.59
C ALA A 240 4.12 -4.42 1.67
N GLY A 241 3.77 -3.29 1.07
CA GLY A 241 2.39 -2.82 0.95
C GLY A 241 1.50 -3.79 0.16
N LEU A 242 2.02 -4.39 -0.90
CA LEU A 242 1.32 -5.37 -1.73
C LEU A 242 1.01 -6.65 -0.95
N TYR A 243 1.97 -7.21 -0.21
CA TYR A 243 1.69 -8.38 0.65
C TYR A 243 0.55 -8.09 1.64
N ARG A 244 0.62 -6.94 2.32
CA ARG A 244 -0.44 -6.49 3.24
C ARG A 244 -1.79 -6.39 2.54
N LEU A 245 -1.82 -5.78 1.35
CA LEU A 245 -3.04 -5.62 0.56
C LEU A 245 -3.63 -6.98 0.15
N LEU A 246 -2.81 -7.89 -0.37
CA LEU A 246 -3.28 -9.21 -0.78
C LEU A 246 -3.87 -10.00 0.41
N TRP A 247 -3.21 -9.96 1.56
CA TRP A 247 -3.72 -10.58 2.77
C TRP A 247 -5.05 -9.96 3.22
N HIS A 248 -5.15 -8.64 3.21
CA HIS A 248 -6.37 -7.91 3.57
C HIS A 248 -7.55 -8.32 2.67
N GLU A 249 -7.39 -8.20 1.34
CA GLU A 249 -8.48 -8.48 0.40
C GLU A 249 -8.92 -9.96 0.46
N PHE A 250 -7.96 -10.89 0.54
CA PHE A 250 -8.30 -12.30 0.65
C PHE A 250 -8.86 -12.68 2.02
N ALA A 251 -8.41 -12.05 3.12
CA ALA A 251 -8.88 -12.34 4.47
C ALA A 251 -10.37 -12.01 4.66
N HIS A 252 -10.92 -11.01 3.97
CA HIS A 252 -12.37 -10.75 3.95
C HIS A 252 -13.20 -11.98 3.58
N SER A 253 -12.66 -12.87 2.75
CA SER A 253 -13.35 -14.09 2.31
C SER A 253 -13.45 -15.17 3.39
N PHE A 254 -12.82 -14.95 4.54
CA PHE A 254 -12.82 -15.85 5.70
C PHE A 254 -13.32 -15.13 6.96
N ALA A 255 -12.84 -13.91 7.22
CA ALA A 255 -13.23 -13.10 8.38
C ALA A 255 -14.71 -12.73 8.34
N ASN A 256 -15.22 -12.20 7.23
CA ASN A 256 -16.59 -11.70 7.17
C ASN A 256 -17.61 -12.85 7.40
N PRO A 257 -17.51 -14.01 6.72
CA PRO A 257 -18.42 -15.13 7.00
C PRO A 257 -18.31 -15.67 8.44
N ALA A 258 -17.12 -15.62 9.05
CA ALA A 258 -16.94 -16.05 10.45
C ALA A 258 -17.65 -15.09 11.42
N VAL A 259 -17.57 -13.78 11.18
CA VAL A 259 -18.31 -12.76 11.94
C VAL A 259 -19.82 -12.88 11.73
N GLU A 260 -20.28 -13.04 10.49
CA GLU A 260 -21.70 -13.15 10.13
C GLU A 260 -22.39 -14.32 10.85
N LYS A 261 -21.70 -15.46 11.03
CA LYS A 261 -22.24 -16.62 11.78
C LYS A 261 -22.51 -16.34 13.25
N VAL A 262 -21.85 -15.35 13.84
CA VAL A 262 -21.94 -15.03 15.28
C VAL A 262 -22.38 -13.59 15.53
N GLU A 263 -22.93 -12.91 14.52
CA GLU A 263 -23.31 -11.48 14.57
C GLU A 263 -24.21 -11.15 15.76
N ASN A 264 -25.16 -12.02 16.08
CA ASN A 264 -26.05 -11.88 17.24
C ASN A 264 -25.30 -11.82 18.59
N GLN A 265 -24.17 -12.53 18.70
CA GLN A 265 -23.33 -12.53 19.91
C GLN A 265 -22.41 -11.30 19.96
N LEU A 266 -22.13 -10.66 18.82
CA LEU A 266 -21.32 -9.45 18.72
C LEU A 266 -22.14 -8.16 18.84
N THR A 267 -23.45 -8.22 18.58
CA THR A 267 -24.38 -7.08 18.66
C THR A 267 -24.39 -6.40 20.04
N PRO A 268 -24.35 -7.12 21.18
CA PRO A 268 -24.25 -6.49 22.51
C PRO A 268 -23.04 -5.58 22.70
N PHE A 269 -21.96 -5.78 21.93
CA PHE A 269 -20.75 -4.95 22.00
C PHE A 269 -20.80 -3.70 21.13
N SER A 270 -21.95 -3.36 20.53
CA SER A 270 -22.10 -2.18 19.67
C SER A 270 -21.76 -0.85 20.35
N TYR A 271 -21.71 -0.79 21.69
CA TYR A 271 -21.20 0.38 22.42
C TYR A 271 -19.72 0.66 22.12
N LEU A 272 -18.93 -0.34 21.73
CA LEU A 272 -17.54 -0.21 21.29
C LEU A 272 -17.41 0.54 19.95
N TRP A 273 -18.52 0.81 19.26
CA TRP A 273 -18.50 1.66 18.08
C TRP A 273 -18.19 3.12 18.43
N GLU A 274 -18.77 3.63 19.52
CA GLU A 274 -18.76 5.08 19.81
C GLU A 274 -17.34 5.66 19.95
N PRO A 275 -16.39 5.02 20.66
CA PRO A 275 -15.02 5.54 20.80
C PRO A 275 -14.27 5.72 19.47
N VAL A 276 -14.57 4.91 18.45
CA VAL A 276 -13.83 4.91 17.17
C VAL A 276 -14.64 5.51 16.02
N LYS A 277 -15.91 5.83 16.24
CA LYS A 277 -16.91 6.21 15.23
C LYS A 277 -16.48 7.32 14.28
N VAL A 278 -15.89 8.40 14.81
CA VAL A 278 -15.44 9.53 13.99
C VAL A 278 -14.34 9.10 13.03
N SER A 279 -13.34 8.39 13.55
CA SER A 279 -12.18 7.93 12.79
C SER A 279 -12.56 6.89 11.73
N MET A 280 -13.43 5.95 12.10
CA MET A 280 -13.87 4.88 11.22
C MET A 280 -14.80 5.38 10.11
N ARG A 281 -15.67 6.37 10.38
CA ARG A 281 -16.47 7.05 9.34
C ARG A 281 -15.59 7.76 8.31
N ALA A 282 -14.52 8.41 8.76
CA ALA A 282 -13.53 9.02 7.85
C ALA A 282 -12.80 7.97 6.99
N GLN A 283 -12.82 6.70 7.40
CA GLN A 283 -12.29 5.55 6.68
C GLN A 283 -13.39 4.75 5.97
N ALA A 284 -14.59 5.31 5.79
CA ALA A 284 -15.75 4.70 5.12
C ALA A 284 -16.49 3.56 5.87
N TYR A 285 -16.18 3.32 7.15
CA TYR A 285 -16.91 2.39 8.00
C TYR A 285 -17.96 3.14 8.82
N SER A 286 -19.24 2.81 8.63
CA SER A 286 -20.35 3.61 9.21
C SER A 286 -21.21 2.87 10.23
N SER A 287 -20.92 1.59 10.50
CA SER A 287 -21.65 0.73 11.43
C SER A 287 -20.72 -0.18 12.23
N TRP A 288 -21.20 -0.67 13.38
CA TRP A 288 -20.49 -1.64 14.22
C TRP A 288 -20.17 -2.93 13.46
N ASP A 289 -21.13 -3.48 12.71
CA ASP A 289 -20.94 -4.69 11.91
C ASP A 289 -19.79 -4.55 10.90
N ALA A 290 -19.74 -3.43 10.17
CA ALA A 290 -18.66 -3.16 9.23
C ALA A 290 -17.29 -3.07 9.94
N VAL A 291 -17.26 -2.47 11.12
CA VAL A 291 -16.04 -2.31 11.92
C VAL A 291 -15.54 -3.64 12.45
N VAL A 292 -16.40 -4.52 12.96
CA VAL A 292 -15.96 -5.82 13.48
C VAL A 292 -15.40 -6.70 12.37
N LYS A 293 -16.05 -6.71 11.20
CA LYS A 293 -15.56 -7.42 10.00
C LYS A 293 -14.19 -6.93 9.57
N GLU A 294 -14.01 -5.61 9.51
CA GLU A 294 -12.74 -5.00 9.16
C GLU A 294 -11.66 -5.26 10.21
N GLN A 295 -12.01 -5.11 11.49
CA GLN A 295 -11.09 -5.29 12.61
C GLN A 295 -10.49 -6.70 12.62
N LEU A 296 -11.31 -7.74 12.40
CA LEU A 296 -10.84 -9.11 12.29
C LEU A 296 -9.98 -9.33 11.03
N THR A 297 -10.34 -8.72 9.90
CA THR A 297 -9.57 -8.77 8.65
C THR A 297 -8.17 -8.17 8.83
N GLU A 298 -8.08 -6.98 9.44
CA GLU A 298 -6.81 -6.32 9.74
C GLU A 298 -5.99 -7.08 10.79
N ALA A 299 -6.65 -7.70 11.78
CA ALA A 299 -5.98 -8.54 12.76
C ALA A 299 -5.33 -9.76 12.10
N ILE A 300 -6.07 -10.47 11.23
CA ILE A 300 -5.53 -11.59 10.45
C ILE A 300 -4.37 -11.13 9.57
N THR A 301 -4.51 -10.00 8.89
CA THR A 301 -3.45 -9.40 8.06
C THR A 301 -2.17 -9.16 8.86
N CYS A 302 -2.29 -8.56 10.06
CA CYS A 302 -1.14 -8.34 10.95
C CYS A 302 -0.48 -9.66 11.40
N ARG A 303 -1.27 -10.71 11.64
CA ARG A 303 -0.73 -12.03 12.01
C ARG A 303 -0.05 -12.74 10.84
N LEU A 304 -0.57 -12.61 9.62
CA LEU A 304 0.10 -13.11 8.41
C LEU A 304 1.42 -12.38 8.14
N ALA A 305 1.46 -11.07 8.39
CA ALA A 305 2.69 -10.29 8.37
C ALA A 305 3.70 -10.82 9.39
N ALA A 306 3.27 -11.16 10.61
CA ALA A 306 4.15 -11.73 11.62
C ALA A 306 4.70 -13.11 11.20
N GLN A 307 3.89 -13.93 10.54
CA GLN A 307 4.33 -15.24 10.02
C GLN A 307 5.31 -15.13 8.83
N LYS A 308 5.24 -14.07 8.03
CA LYS A 308 6.12 -13.88 6.87
C LYS A 308 7.39 -13.08 7.20
N PHE A 309 7.25 -11.99 7.94
CA PHE A 309 8.32 -11.03 8.20
C PHE A 309 8.85 -11.06 9.64
N GLY A 310 8.20 -11.83 10.53
CA GLY A 310 8.52 -11.87 11.95
C GLY A 310 7.76 -10.81 12.77
N GLU A 311 7.65 -11.06 14.08
CA GLU A 311 6.86 -10.22 15.01
C GLU A 311 7.32 -8.76 15.01
N ASP A 312 8.62 -8.48 15.09
CA ASP A 312 9.14 -7.10 15.14
C ASP A 312 8.75 -6.29 13.89
N ALA A 313 8.86 -6.89 12.70
CA ALA A 313 8.54 -6.23 11.44
C ALA A 313 7.03 -6.05 11.25
N ALA A 314 6.24 -7.03 11.68
CA ALA A 314 4.79 -6.92 11.69
C ALA A 314 4.31 -5.83 12.66
N GLU A 315 4.90 -5.75 13.86
CA GLU A 315 4.59 -4.72 14.84
C GLU A 315 4.87 -3.32 14.27
N LEU A 316 6.08 -3.12 13.72
CA LEU A 316 6.52 -1.82 13.19
C LEU A 316 5.70 -1.35 11.98
N ASN A 317 5.48 -2.25 11.01
CA ASN A 317 4.97 -1.87 9.68
C ASN A 317 3.48 -2.15 9.47
N ASN A 318 2.84 -2.98 10.31
CA ASN A 318 1.43 -3.34 10.15
C ASN A 318 0.61 -2.98 11.40
N VAL A 319 0.97 -3.50 12.57
CA VAL A 319 0.20 -3.28 13.81
C VAL A 319 0.21 -1.80 14.20
N ARG A 320 1.39 -1.19 14.30
CA ARG A 320 1.55 0.24 14.60
C ARG A 320 0.80 1.12 13.60
N TYR A 321 0.85 0.77 12.31
CA TYR A 321 0.13 1.49 11.26
C TYR A 321 -1.39 1.46 11.48
N GLN A 322 -1.96 0.29 11.75
CA GLN A 322 -3.40 0.16 11.97
C GLN A 322 -3.84 0.77 13.32
N LYS A 323 -3.06 0.62 14.39
CA LYS A 323 -3.32 1.30 15.66
C LYS A 323 -3.37 2.81 15.50
N GLY A 324 -2.42 3.40 14.76
CA GLY A 324 -2.41 4.83 14.45
C GLY A 324 -3.56 5.30 13.55
N LYS A 325 -4.33 4.38 12.95
CA LYS A 325 -5.61 4.64 12.27
C LYS A 325 -6.84 4.43 13.19
N ASP A 326 -6.63 4.36 14.50
CA ASP A 326 -7.65 4.06 15.53
C ASP A 326 -8.29 2.66 15.44
N TRP A 327 -7.63 1.68 14.82
CA TRP A 327 -8.04 0.27 14.97
C TRP A 327 -7.64 -0.27 16.36
N ILE A 328 -8.08 0.41 17.42
CA ILE A 328 -7.60 0.21 18.79
C ILE A 328 -7.88 -1.19 19.36
N TYR A 329 -8.97 -1.84 18.94
CA TYR A 329 -9.32 -3.20 19.36
C TYR A 329 -8.40 -4.29 18.77
N LEU A 330 -7.45 -3.93 17.90
CA LEU A 330 -6.37 -4.84 17.51
C LEU A 330 -5.55 -5.30 18.71
N ASN A 331 -5.43 -4.49 19.77
CA ASN A 331 -4.74 -4.90 20.99
C ASN A 331 -5.34 -6.19 21.58
N SER A 332 -6.67 -6.28 21.67
CA SER A 332 -7.35 -7.48 22.18
C SER A 332 -7.33 -8.62 21.15
N LEU A 333 -7.67 -8.33 19.89
CA LEU A 333 -7.75 -9.36 18.85
C LEU A 333 -6.41 -10.03 18.55
N LEU A 334 -5.30 -9.28 18.53
CA LEU A 334 -3.99 -9.86 18.28
C LEU A 334 -3.56 -10.78 19.42
N LYS A 335 -3.92 -10.48 20.67
CA LYS A 335 -3.72 -11.37 21.82
C LYS A 335 -4.52 -12.67 21.64
N ALA A 336 -5.80 -12.56 21.26
CA ALA A 336 -6.65 -13.72 21.00
C ALA A 336 -6.10 -14.56 19.83
N LEU A 337 -5.71 -13.94 18.72
CA LEU A 337 -5.18 -14.66 17.56
C LEU A 337 -3.81 -15.31 17.83
N LYS A 338 -2.96 -14.73 18.68
CA LYS A 338 -1.76 -15.43 19.18
C LYS A 338 -2.12 -16.70 19.97
N TYR A 339 -3.19 -16.65 20.77
CA TYR A 339 -3.71 -17.83 21.44
C TYR A 339 -4.29 -18.86 20.46
N TYR A 340 -5.00 -18.42 19.41
CA TYR A 340 -5.43 -19.29 18.30
C TYR A 340 -4.27 -20.05 17.67
N GLU A 341 -3.20 -19.34 17.33
CA GLU A 341 -1.98 -19.91 16.73
C GLU A 341 -1.30 -20.94 17.63
N ALA A 342 -1.27 -20.69 18.95
CA ALA A 342 -0.69 -21.61 19.92
C ALA A 342 -1.58 -22.84 20.23
N ASN A 343 -2.88 -22.77 19.94
CA ASN A 343 -3.86 -23.79 20.35
C ASN A 343 -4.63 -24.39 19.15
N ARG A 344 -3.95 -24.54 18.00
CA ARG A 344 -4.57 -25.03 16.74
C ARG A 344 -5.19 -26.42 16.83
N ASN A 345 -4.78 -27.27 17.77
CA ASN A 345 -5.41 -28.57 17.98
C ASN A 345 -6.84 -28.44 18.56
N ALA A 346 -7.05 -27.47 19.46
CA ALA A 346 -8.37 -27.17 20.02
C ALA A 346 -9.20 -26.30 19.07
N TYR A 347 -8.53 -25.45 18.30
CA TYR A 347 -9.15 -24.51 17.37
C TYR A 347 -8.56 -24.70 15.96
N PRO A 348 -8.98 -25.74 15.21
CA PRO A 348 -8.42 -26.03 13.90
C PRO A 348 -8.79 -24.99 12.84
N THR A 349 -9.92 -24.29 13.01
CA THR A 349 -10.46 -23.31 12.05
C THR A 349 -10.78 -21.97 12.70
N LEU A 350 -10.83 -20.91 11.88
CA LEU A 350 -11.28 -19.59 12.34
C LEU A 350 -12.71 -19.66 12.93
N ASP A 351 -13.60 -20.42 12.28
CA ASP A 351 -14.97 -20.65 12.77
C ASP A 351 -14.97 -21.26 14.19
N SER A 352 -14.16 -22.29 14.43
CA SER A 352 -14.06 -22.92 15.76
C SER A 352 -13.50 -21.97 16.81
N PHE A 353 -12.76 -20.95 16.40
CA PHE A 353 -12.12 -19.96 17.27
C PHE A 353 -13.01 -18.75 17.60
N MET A 354 -14.10 -18.52 16.86
CA MET A 354 -14.96 -17.34 17.06
C MET A 354 -15.46 -17.12 18.51
N PRO A 355 -15.74 -18.15 19.33
CA PRO A 355 -16.05 -17.94 20.74
C PRO A 355 -14.97 -17.19 21.52
N LYS A 356 -13.69 -17.42 21.22
CA LYS A 356 -12.56 -16.70 21.84
C LYS A 356 -12.39 -15.28 21.30
N ILE A 357 -12.82 -15.03 20.06
CA ILE A 357 -12.91 -13.66 19.53
C ILE A 357 -13.98 -12.88 20.29
N ILE A 358 -15.14 -13.48 20.56
CA ILE A 358 -16.22 -12.86 21.34
C ILE A 358 -15.76 -12.54 22.76
N GLU A 359 -15.13 -13.51 23.46
CA GLU A 359 -14.55 -13.30 24.79
C GLU A 359 -13.54 -12.14 24.79
N SER A 360 -12.74 -12.00 23.73
CA SER A 360 -11.79 -10.89 23.60
C SER A 360 -12.45 -9.51 23.50
N PHE A 361 -13.70 -9.42 23.03
CA PHE A 361 -14.48 -8.17 23.07
C PHE A 361 -15.16 -7.96 24.42
N GLU A 362 -15.65 -9.02 25.04
CA GLU A 362 -16.26 -8.98 26.38
C GLU A 362 -15.28 -8.50 27.47
N GLU A 363 -13.99 -8.88 27.34
CA GLU A 363 -12.94 -8.47 28.28
C GLU A 363 -12.56 -6.98 28.20
N ILE A 364 -13.00 -6.24 27.17
CA ILE A 364 -12.59 -4.85 26.95
C ILE A 364 -13.24 -3.92 27.99
N LYS A 365 -12.40 -3.22 28.76
CA LYS A 365 -12.83 -2.23 29.74
C LYS A 365 -12.60 -0.81 29.23
N GLN A 366 -13.29 0.15 29.81
CA GLN A 366 -13.09 1.57 29.50
C GLN A 366 -11.61 2.00 29.68
N THR A 367 -10.95 1.50 30.72
CA THR A 367 -9.53 1.78 30.97
C THR A 367 -8.61 1.28 29.85
N ASP A 368 -8.99 0.19 29.17
CA ASP A 368 -8.23 -0.32 28.03
C ASP A 368 -8.42 0.60 26.82
N ILE A 369 -9.66 1.04 26.57
CA ILE A 369 -10.00 1.99 25.50
C ILE A 369 -9.21 3.28 25.67
N ASP A 370 -9.21 3.88 26.86
CA ASP A 370 -8.51 5.12 27.16
C ASP A 370 -7.00 4.97 26.90
N ALA A 371 -6.41 3.84 27.31
CA ALA A 371 -5.00 3.54 27.07
C ALA A 371 -4.67 3.37 25.58
N TRP A 372 -5.51 2.67 24.82
CA TRP A 372 -5.26 2.43 23.39
C TRP A 372 -5.51 3.66 22.52
N VAL A 373 -6.43 4.54 22.91
CA VAL A 373 -6.60 5.86 22.29
C VAL A 373 -5.33 6.70 22.51
N ALA A 374 -4.82 6.75 23.74
CA ALA A 374 -3.57 7.47 24.03
C ALA A 374 -2.36 6.87 23.26
N GLU A 375 -2.31 5.54 23.11
CA GLU A 375 -1.32 4.86 22.27
C GLU A 375 -1.41 5.31 20.80
N SER A 376 -2.61 5.33 20.22
CA SER A 376 -2.86 5.80 18.85
C SER A 376 -2.40 7.25 18.65
N GLU A 377 -2.74 8.14 19.59
CA GLU A 377 -2.30 9.53 19.57
C GLU A 377 -0.78 9.67 19.62
N GLN A 378 -0.11 8.83 20.42
CA GLN A 378 1.35 8.84 20.51
C GLN A 378 2.01 8.32 19.23
N ILE A 379 1.44 7.31 18.58
CA ILE A 379 1.93 6.78 17.29
C ILE A 379 1.90 7.84 16.18
N ARG A 380 0.91 8.74 16.22
CA ARG A 380 0.72 9.82 15.24
C ARG A 380 1.67 10.99 15.40
N LYS A 381 2.35 11.07 16.54
CA LYS A 381 3.34 12.11 16.81
C LYS A 381 4.70 11.75 16.21
N PRO A 382 5.49 12.76 15.83
CA PRO A 382 5.18 14.19 15.84
C PRO A 382 4.22 14.59 14.69
N ASP A 383 3.41 15.61 14.90
CA ASP A 383 2.45 16.14 13.91
C ASP A 383 3.09 17.24 13.06
N VAL A 384 4.10 16.87 12.27
CA VAL A 384 4.83 17.78 11.38
C VAL A 384 4.59 17.43 9.90
N ALA A 385 4.90 18.36 9.01
CA ALA A 385 4.74 18.16 7.56
C ALA A 385 5.83 17.25 6.96
N ALA A 386 7.06 17.35 7.46
CA ALA A 386 8.21 16.59 6.99
C ALA A 386 9.20 16.36 8.13
N MET A 387 9.98 15.28 8.02
CA MET A 387 11.13 15.05 8.90
C MET A 387 12.37 15.76 8.35
N PRO A 388 13.29 16.21 9.23
CA PRO A 388 14.55 16.80 8.77
C PRO A 388 15.46 15.73 8.16
N ALA A 389 16.32 16.15 7.25
CA ALA A 389 17.37 15.30 6.73
C ALA A 389 18.50 15.15 7.77
N THR A 390 19.25 14.06 7.68
CA THR A 390 20.39 13.79 8.57
C THR A 390 21.48 14.88 8.49
N GLY A 391 21.60 15.56 7.35
CA GLY A 391 22.59 16.63 7.12
C GLY A 391 22.15 18.01 7.61
N ASP A 392 20.86 18.23 7.88
CA ASP A 392 20.30 19.54 8.24
C ASP A 392 20.93 20.12 9.52
N ILE A 393 21.52 19.26 10.36
CA ILE A 393 22.19 19.64 11.60
C ILE A 393 23.42 20.52 11.36
N TYR A 394 24.07 20.40 10.19
CA TYR A 394 25.28 21.17 9.90
C TYR A 394 24.99 22.66 9.62
N ASP A 395 23.72 23.02 9.39
CA ASP A 395 23.25 24.39 9.17
C ASP A 395 22.56 24.98 10.41
N LYS A 396 22.68 24.33 11.59
CA LYS A 396 22.04 24.77 12.83
C LYS A 396 23.01 25.42 13.80
N GLU A 397 22.46 26.30 14.62
CA GLU A 397 23.10 26.82 15.82
C GLU A 397 22.53 26.13 17.08
N ASN A 398 23.11 26.40 18.25
CA ASN A 398 22.68 25.85 19.54
C ASN A 398 22.60 24.31 19.52
N ILE A 399 23.64 23.67 18.99
CA ILE A 399 23.73 22.21 18.91
C ILE A 399 24.23 21.65 20.25
N LEU A 400 23.54 20.63 20.75
CA LEU A 400 23.95 19.85 21.92
C LEU A 400 24.25 18.41 21.49
N PHE A 401 25.47 17.97 21.76
CA PHE A 401 25.87 16.57 21.60
C PHE A 401 25.49 15.79 22.86
N ILE A 402 24.71 14.73 22.67
CA ILE A 402 24.31 13.82 23.74
C ILE A 402 24.99 12.48 23.51
N VAL A 403 25.87 12.07 24.42
CA VAL A 403 26.63 10.81 24.31
C VAL A 403 26.16 9.76 25.31
N SER A 404 26.31 8.49 24.93
CA SER A 404 26.11 7.33 25.79
C SER A 404 26.86 7.43 27.13
N SER A 405 26.20 7.03 28.22
CA SER A 405 26.87 6.86 29.53
C SER A 405 27.25 5.42 29.83
N ASP A 406 26.64 4.44 29.17
CA ASP A 406 26.74 3.05 29.60
C ASP A 406 26.77 2.04 28.45
N GLU A 407 27.62 2.28 27.45
CA GLU A 407 27.85 1.27 26.39
C GLU A 407 28.39 -0.05 26.98
N PRO A 408 27.87 -1.21 26.55
CA PRO A 408 28.40 -2.50 26.99
C PRO A 408 29.88 -2.70 26.61
N ASP A 409 30.25 -2.27 25.41
CA ASP A 409 31.64 -2.28 24.92
C ASP A 409 32.30 -0.94 25.22
N LYS A 410 33.04 -0.88 26.33
CA LYS A 410 33.68 0.36 26.81
C LYS A 410 34.83 0.80 25.91
N GLU A 411 35.51 -0.12 25.22
CA GLU A 411 36.62 0.24 24.33
C GLU A 411 36.10 0.82 23.01
N ALA A 412 35.06 0.21 22.44
CA ALA A 412 34.40 0.73 21.26
C ALA A 412 33.77 2.11 21.53
N ASP A 413 33.15 2.29 22.70
CA ASP A 413 32.62 3.59 23.14
C ASP A 413 33.69 4.67 23.25
N GLN A 414 34.88 4.34 23.79
CA GLN A 414 36.00 5.28 23.84
C GLN A 414 36.47 5.68 22.43
N ARG A 415 36.54 4.71 21.50
CA ARG A 415 36.89 4.98 20.09
C ARG A 415 35.85 5.88 19.43
N LEU A 416 34.56 5.60 19.62
CA LEU A 416 33.46 6.42 19.12
C LEU A 416 33.52 7.85 19.67
N LYS A 417 33.69 8.02 20.97
CA LYS A 417 33.78 9.36 21.62
C LYS A 417 34.99 10.15 21.13
N LYS A 418 36.13 9.48 20.94
CA LYS A 418 37.32 10.10 20.34
C LYS A 418 37.03 10.57 18.92
N PHE A 419 36.51 9.67 18.07
CA PHE A 419 36.15 9.99 16.70
C PHE A 419 35.13 11.14 16.61
N MET A 420 34.07 11.10 17.42
CA MET A 420 33.05 12.14 17.50
C MET A 420 33.67 13.50 17.86
N ASN A 421 34.56 13.56 18.84
CA ASN A 421 35.23 14.80 19.24
C ASN A 421 36.14 15.34 18.12
N GLU A 422 36.89 14.46 17.44
CA GLU A 422 37.68 14.86 16.26
C GLU A 422 36.80 15.37 15.12
N PHE A 423 35.71 14.67 14.82
CA PHE A 423 34.74 15.04 13.79
C PHE A 423 34.10 16.39 14.07
N LYS A 424 33.60 16.60 15.29
CA LYS A 424 33.03 17.86 15.76
C LYS A 424 33.99 19.04 15.57
N ASN A 425 35.27 18.86 15.93
CA ASN A 425 36.26 19.93 15.85
C ASN A 425 36.75 20.22 14.41
N ARG A 426 36.56 19.28 13.48
CA ARG A 426 36.87 19.48 12.05
C ARG A 426 35.77 20.21 11.29
N ILE A 427 34.54 20.23 11.81
CA ILE A 427 33.40 20.86 11.15
C ILE A 427 33.11 22.20 11.82
N SER A 428 33.24 23.28 11.05
CA SER A 428 33.11 24.66 11.53
C SER A 428 31.81 24.94 12.27
N SER A 429 30.67 24.36 11.84
CA SER A 429 29.37 24.56 12.47
C SER A 429 29.17 23.75 13.75
N LEU A 430 29.98 22.72 14.00
CA LEU A 430 29.86 21.85 15.18
C LEU A 430 30.88 22.17 16.26
N LYS A 431 31.97 22.89 15.92
CA LYS A 431 33.13 23.10 16.80
C LYS A 431 32.76 23.66 18.18
N ASP A 432 31.74 24.53 18.26
CA ASP A 432 31.31 25.21 19.49
C ASP A 432 30.17 24.48 20.22
N ALA A 433 29.70 23.35 19.69
CA ALA A 433 28.64 22.58 20.32
C ALA A 433 29.06 22.06 21.70
N SER A 434 28.15 22.06 22.66
CA SER A 434 28.39 21.47 23.98
C SER A 434 28.19 19.96 23.94
N ILE A 435 28.93 19.20 24.76
CA ILE A 435 28.79 17.75 24.88
C ILE A 435 28.34 17.42 26.31
N VAL A 436 27.28 16.61 26.43
CA VAL A 436 26.78 16.11 27.71
C VAL A 436 26.51 14.61 27.62
N ALA A 437 26.58 13.92 28.77
CA ALA A 437 26.09 12.55 28.86
C ALA A 437 24.55 12.51 28.77
N ASP A 438 24.01 11.45 28.20
CA ASP A 438 22.58 11.13 28.13
C ASP A 438 21.82 11.26 29.46
N THR A 439 22.41 10.81 30.57
CA THR A 439 21.87 10.89 31.93
C THR A 439 21.74 12.33 32.43
N THR A 440 22.61 13.22 31.96
CA THR A 440 22.51 14.66 32.21
C THR A 440 21.47 15.28 31.29
N ALA A 441 21.51 14.96 29.99
CA ALA A 441 20.57 15.47 29.00
C ALA A 441 19.10 15.17 29.37
N LEU A 442 18.82 13.99 29.92
CA LEU A 442 17.49 13.60 30.40
C LEU A 442 16.94 14.46 31.55
N LYS A 443 17.78 15.27 32.20
CA LYS A 443 17.42 16.19 33.29
C LYS A 443 17.43 17.65 32.86
N MET A 444 17.85 17.94 31.62
CA MET A 444 17.91 19.29 31.07
C MET A 444 16.60 19.64 30.37
N ASP A 445 16.29 20.94 30.29
CA ASP A 445 15.36 21.43 29.28
C ASP A 445 16.07 21.46 27.93
N LEU A 446 15.69 20.55 27.04
CA LEU A 446 16.28 20.43 25.71
C LEU A 446 15.51 21.20 24.64
N SER A 447 14.45 21.93 24.99
CA SER A 447 13.57 22.62 24.03
C SER A 447 14.29 23.69 23.20
N ALA A 448 15.37 24.28 23.73
CA ALA A 448 16.16 25.32 23.07
C ALA A 448 17.24 24.77 22.10
N TYR A 449 17.48 23.46 22.08
CA TYR A 449 18.63 22.87 21.39
C TYR A 449 18.24 22.13 20.12
N ASN A 450 19.13 22.17 19.13
CA ASN A 450 19.23 21.14 18.10
C ASN A 450 20.09 20.00 18.66
N LEU A 451 19.66 18.75 18.49
CA LEU A 451 20.27 17.62 19.19
C LEU A 451 21.10 16.78 18.22
N SER A 452 22.31 16.42 18.63
CA SER A 452 23.16 15.43 17.97
C SER A 452 23.39 14.28 18.95
N VAL A 453 22.68 13.16 18.78
CA VAL A 453 22.67 12.06 19.75
C VAL A 453 23.56 10.93 19.25
N TRP A 454 24.45 10.41 20.09
CA TRP A 454 25.48 9.44 19.73
C TRP A 454 25.48 8.24 20.68
N GLY A 455 25.58 7.04 20.11
CA GLY A 455 25.70 5.78 20.84
C GLY A 455 24.69 4.74 20.39
N THR A 456 24.66 3.59 21.05
CA THR A 456 23.76 2.49 20.73
C THR A 456 22.47 2.57 21.56
N PRO A 457 21.39 1.88 21.14
CA PRO A 457 20.18 1.76 21.96
C PRO A 457 20.44 1.08 23.32
N LYS A 458 21.51 0.28 23.44
CA LYS A 458 21.89 -0.38 24.70
C LYS A 458 22.59 0.56 25.67
N GLY A 459 23.49 1.41 25.17
CA GLY A 459 24.33 2.26 26.01
C GLY A 459 23.87 3.70 26.19
N ASN A 460 22.89 4.15 25.41
CA ASN A 460 22.37 5.51 25.47
C ASN A 460 20.91 5.55 25.99
N LYS A 461 20.72 6.00 27.24
CA LYS A 461 19.40 6.11 27.91
C LYS A 461 18.48 7.14 27.26
N PHE A 462 19.05 8.14 26.59
CA PHE A 462 18.26 9.10 25.81
C PHE A 462 17.63 8.40 24.59
N LEU A 463 18.41 7.58 23.88
CA LEU A 463 17.89 6.75 22.78
C LEU A 463 16.85 5.75 23.27
N GLN A 464 17.05 5.08 24.40
CA GLN A 464 16.06 4.17 24.97
C GLN A 464 14.68 4.82 25.17
N LYS A 465 14.66 6.11 25.53
CA LYS A 465 13.42 6.87 25.74
C LYS A 465 12.73 7.28 24.42
N TYR A 466 13.49 7.73 23.43
CA TYR A 466 12.91 8.41 22.25
C TYR A 466 12.96 7.60 20.96
N LEU A 467 13.89 6.64 20.82
CA LEU A 467 13.98 5.78 19.65
C LEU A 467 12.71 4.96 19.38
N PRO A 468 11.93 4.47 20.38
CA PRO A 468 10.68 3.75 20.13
C PRO A 468 9.61 4.56 19.36
N GLN A 469 9.75 5.89 19.26
CA GLN A 469 8.83 6.75 18.52
C GLN A 469 9.14 6.78 17.01
N ILE A 470 10.33 6.33 16.62
CA ILE A 470 10.85 6.38 15.26
C ILE A 470 10.53 5.05 14.57
N PRO A 471 10.07 5.05 13.30
CA PRO A 471 9.70 3.83 12.59
C PRO A 471 10.92 3.06 12.06
N LEU A 472 11.91 2.81 12.93
CA LEU A 472 13.09 1.97 12.69
C LEU A 472 13.41 1.19 13.97
N LEU A 473 13.68 -0.12 13.84
CA LEU A 473 14.16 -0.95 14.94
C LEU A 473 15.61 -1.36 14.67
N ILE A 474 16.48 -1.08 15.64
CA ILE A 474 17.87 -1.53 15.67
C ILE A 474 17.95 -2.67 16.69
N LYS A 475 18.19 -3.89 16.20
CA LYS A 475 18.40 -5.09 17.01
C LYS A 475 19.85 -5.57 16.83
N ASP A 476 20.31 -6.48 17.67
CA ASP A 476 21.69 -6.99 17.62
C ASP A 476 22.01 -7.70 16.31
N ASP A 477 21.02 -8.36 15.71
CA ASP A 477 21.16 -9.26 14.57
C ASP A 477 20.49 -8.76 13.29
N LYS A 478 19.87 -7.58 13.32
CA LYS A 478 19.19 -6.97 12.15
C LYS A 478 18.80 -5.51 12.38
N ILE A 479 18.55 -4.80 11.28
CA ILE A 479 17.82 -3.52 11.26
C ILE A 479 16.48 -3.73 10.56
N ILE A 480 15.41 -3.15 11.10
CA ILE A 480 14.07 -3.22 10.51
C ILE A 480 13.58 -1.81 10.22
N GLY A 481 13.28 -1.55 8.95
CA GLY A 481 12.60 -0.34 8.47
C GLY A 481 11.58 -0.72 7.41
N GLU A 482 11.67 -0.14 6.21
CA GLU A 482 10.90 -0.59 5.04
C GLU A 482 11.16 -2.06 4.67
N ASN A 483 12.39 -2.51 4.92
CA ASN A 483 12.92 -3.83 4.65
C ASN A 483 13.61 -4.34 5.91
N ILE A 484 13.88 -5.64 5.94
CA ILE A 484 14.65 -6.28 7.01
C ILE A 484 16.08 -6.47 6.51
N TYR A 485 17.03 -5.83 7.18
CA TYR A 485 18.46 -5.94 6.90
C TYR A 485 19.10 -6.89 7.91
N GLN A 486 19.28 -8.15 7.52
CA GLN A 486 19.79 -9.21 8.39
C GLN A 486 21.30 -9.08 8.62
N GLY A 487 21.73 -9.39 9.84
CA GLY A 487 23.14 -9.46 10.25
C GLY A 487 23.56 -8.35 11.23
N THR A 488 24.86 -8.36 11.53
CA THR A 488 25.52 -7.43 12.46
C THR A 488 26.33 -6.35 11.71
N GLY A 489 26.86 -5.36 12.43
CA GLY A 489 27.78 -4.35 11.90
C GLY A 489 27.10 -3.16 11.21
N TYR A 490 25.82 -2.91 11.52
CA TYR A 490 25.07 -1.82 10.93
C TYR A 490 25.16 -0.53 11.76
N GLY A 491 25.52 0.55 11.07
CA GLY A 491 25.31 1.91 11.51
C GLY A 491 24.03 2.51 10.90
N VAL A 492 23.39 3.41 11.64
CA VAL A 492 22.16 4.08 11.27
C VAL A 492 22.25 5.57 11.64
N LEU A 493 22.04 6.44 10.65
CA LEU A 493 21.80 7.86 10.86
C LEU A 493 20.31 8.15 10.72
N ILE A 494 19.78 9.00 11.60
CA ILE A 494 18.35 9.33 11.60
C ILE A 494 18.18 10.83 11.85
N GLY A 495 17.53 11.53 10.92
CA GLY A 495 16.99 12.86 11.09
C GLY A 495 15.55 12.79 11.62
N TRP A 496 15.31 13.42 12.75
CA TRP A 496 14.02 13.52 13.40
C TRP A 496 13.84 14.91 14.00
N VAL A 497 12.63 15.26 14.44
CA VAL A 497 12.44 16.51 15.21
C VAL A 497 12.83 16.32 16.67
N ASN A 498 13.21 17.40 17.35
CA ASN A 498 13.47 17.36 18.78
C ASN A 498 12.15 17.01 19.52
N PRO A 499 12.14 15.97 20.37
CA PRO A 499 10.92 15.50 21.02
C PRO A 499 10.29 16.50 22.02
N LEU A 500 11.03 17.54 22.43
CA LEU A 500 10.53 18.60 23.32
C LEU A 500 10.13 19.88 22.58
N ASN A 501 10.57 20.06 21.32
CA ASN A 501 10.24 21.22 20.49
C ASN A 501 10.42 20.87 19.01
N ASP A 502 9.32 20.69 18.29
CA ASP A 502 9.32 20.23 16.90
C ASP A 502 9.86 21.26 15.89
N LYS A 503 10.11 22.51 16.32
CA LYS A 503 10.83 23.52 15.53
C LYS A 503 12.34 23.28 15.49
N ASN A 504 12.87 22.53 16.45
CA ASN A 504 14.26 22.11 16.49
C ASN A 504 14.39 20.67 15.99
N ILE A 505 15.61 20.32 15.55
CA ILE A 505 15.88 19.00 15.00
C ILE A 505 16.70 18.14 15.95
N MET A 506 16.68 16.84 15.69
CA MET A 506 17.46 15.81 16.36
C MET A 506 18.05 14.90 15.28
N VAL A 507 19.37 14.84 15.21
CA VAL A 507 20.08 13.85 14.39
C VAL A 507 20.69 12.80 15.29
N ILE A 508 20.30 11.55 15.08
CA ILE A 508 20.77 10.39 15.81
C ILE A 508 21.83 9.68 14.99
N HIS A 509 22.99 9.44 15.59
CA HIS A 509 24.07 8.58 15.12
C HIS A 509 24.05 7.34 16.01
N THR A 510 23.46 6.25 15.52
CA THR A 510 23.28 5.02 16.30
C THR A 510 23.66 3.78 15.53
N ALA A 511 23.88 2.67 16.22
CA ALA A 511 24.34 1.43 15.62
C ALA A 511 24.08 0.21 16.51
N GLN A 512 24.41 -0.97 16.00
CA GLN A 512 24.43 -2.22 16.78
C GLN A 512 25.61 -2.27 17.75
N ASN A 513 26.80 -1.80 17.33
CA ASN A 513 27.97 -1.61 18.17
C ASN A 513 28.54 -0.17 17.99
N PRO A 514 29.11 0.47 19.04
CA PRO A 514 29.71 1.81 18.88
C PRO A 514 30.75 1.93 17.76
N ASP A 515 31.53 0.88 17.48
CA ASP A 515 32.55 0.88 16.42
C ASP A 515 31.94 1.03 15.02
N ASP A 516 30.69 0.59 14.82
CA ASP A 516 30.02 0.68 13.52
C ASP A 516 29.69 2.13 13.13
N LEU A 517 29.85 3.10 14.05
CA LEU A 517 29.70 4.54 13.79
C LEU A 517 31.02 5.25 13.51
N VAL A 518 32.16 4.61 13.80
CA VAL A 518 33.47 5.21 13.56
C VAL A 518 33.68 5.37 12.07
N ASP A 519 34.22 6.51 11.65
CA ASP A 519 34.46 6.85 10.24
C ASP A 519 33.18 6.91 9.37
N PHE A 520 31.97 7.08 9.94
CA PHE A 520 30.74 7.26 9.14
C PHE A 520 30.83 8.48 8.19
N ASN A 521 31.73 9.43 8.45
CA ASN A 521 31.96 10.58 7.57
C ASN A 521 32.67 10.21 6.25
N ARG A 522 33.07 8.95 6.06
CA ARG A 522 33.63 8.43 4.81
C ARG A 522 32.57 7.93 3.83
N ILE A 523 31.30 7.88 4.24
CA ILE A 523 30.18 7.61 3.35
C ILE A 523 29.43 8.90 3.04
N MET A 524 28.99 9.05 1.79
CA MET A 524 28.10 10.14 1.40
C MET A 524 26.77 9.97 2.16
N ASN A 525 26.44 10.91 3.02
CA ASN A 525 25.26 10.91 3.86
C ASN A 525 24.60 12.30 3.84
N GLY A 526 23.50 12.47 4.58
CA GLY A 526 22.91 13.79 4.83
C GLY A 526 21.64 14.11 4.05
N GLY A 527 21.46 13.58 2.84
CA GLY A 527 20.35 13.95 1.94
C GLY A 527 18.99 13.29 2.21
N GLY A 528 18.89 12.40 3.20
CA GLY A 528 17.65 11.67 3.53
C GLY A 528 17.35 11.69 5.02
N ASN A 529 16.11 11.35 5.40
CA ASN A 529 15.72 11.29 6.81
C ASN A 529 16.35 10.11 7.56
N TYR A 530 16.70 9.02 6.88
CA TYR A 530 17.47 7.95 7.50
C TYR A 530 18.47 7.33 6.52
N HIS A 531 19.53 6.77 7.09
CA HIS A 531 20.62 6.15 6.35
C HIS A 531 21.12 4.93 7.10
N ILE A 532 20.95 3.75 6.52
CA ILE A 532 21.48 2.49 7.01
C ILE A 532 22.74 2.19 6.21
N PHE A 533 23.83 1.93 6.90
CA PHE A 533 25.11 1.63 6.31
C PHE A 533 25.80 0.51 7.07
N LYS A 534 26.78 -0.10 6.42
CA LYS A 534 27.60 -1.14 7.01
C LYS A 534 29.01 -0.99 6.45
N ASN A 535 29.98 -0.82 7.34
CA ASN A 535 31.33 -0.36 6.98
C ASN A 535 31.24 0.95 6.15
N TYR A 536 31.94 1.02 5.02
CA TYR A 536 31.94 2.17 4.11
C TYR A 536 30.89 2.06 2.99
N ILE A 537 29.82 1.26 3.18
CA ILE A 537 28.82 0.98 2.16
C ILE A 537 27.45 1.47 2.62
N THR A 538 26.84 2.35 1.83
CA THR A 538 25.42 2.68 1.95
C THR A 538 24.58 1.48 1.56
N VAL A 539 23.79 0.99 2.51
CA VAL A 539 22.85 -0.12 2.29
C VAL A 539 21.49 0.45 1.87
N LYS A 540 21.02 1.47 2.58
CA LYS A 540 19.81 2.22 2.24
C LYS A 540 19.92 3.66 2.70
N GLN A 541 19.50 4.59 1.85
CA GLN A 541 19.16 5.95 2.24
C GLN A 541 17.70 6.17 1.85
N GLY A 542 16.90 6.72 2.75
CA GLY A 542 15.46 6.86 2.55
C GLY A 542 14.84 7.99 3.35
N ASN A 543 13.52 8.12 3.21
CA ASN A 543 12.74 9.16 3.87
C ASN A 543 11.63 8.55 4.72
N PHE A 544 11.22 9.28 5.76
CA PHE A 544 10.02 8.92 6.50
C PHE A 544 8.82 9.54 5.79
N ASN A 545 7.85 8.71 5.45
CA ASN A 545 6.61 9.16 4.84
C ASN A 545 5.48 9.09 5.86
N ARG A 546 4.67 10.15 5.90
CA ARG A 546 3.49 10.21 6.75
C ARG A 546 2.27 9.69 5.99
N GLN A 547 1.80 8.50 6.34
CA GLN A 547 0.63 7.87 5.73
C GLN A 547 -0.46 7.71 6.78
N SER A 548 -1.66 8.22 6.51
CA SER A 548 -2.79 8.19 7.46
C SER A 548 -2.41 8.70 8.86
N LYS A 549 -1.63 9.80 8.91
CA LYS A 549 -1.05 10.41 10.13
C LYS A 549 0.07 9.61 10.82
N VAL A 550 0.44 8.43 10.33
CA VAL A 550 1.50 7.58 10.90
C VAL A 550 2.79 7.71 10.09
N TRP A 551 3.91 7.89 10.78
CA TRP A 551 5.23 7.87 10.14
C TRP A 551 5.72 6.44 9.89
N LEU A 552 6.20 6.20 8.67
CA LEU A 552 6.75 4.93 8.21
C LEU A 552 8.07 5.17 7.47
N ALA A 553 9.04 4.25 7.59
CA ALA A 553 10.21 4.23 6.72
C ALA A 553 9.82 3.75 5.31
N LYS A 554 10.31 4.45 4.28
CA LYS A 554 10.07 4.15 2.85
C LYS A 554 11.31 4.44 2.00
#